data_AF-X1C3N3-F1
#
_entry.id   AF-X1C3N3-F1
#
_cell.length_a   1.000
_cell.length_b   1.000
_cell.length_c   1.000
_cell.angle_alpha   90.00
_cell.angle_beta   90.00
_cell.angle_gamma   90.00
#
_symmetry.space_group_name_H-M   'P 1'
#
loop_
_entity.id
_entity.type
_entity.pdbx_description
1 polymer ?
#
loop_
_entity_poly.entity_id
_entity_poly.type
_entity_poly.pdbx_seq_one_letter_code
_entity_poly.pdbx_strand_id
1 'polypeptide(L)' 'MSSVLLGAVVVGFIGFYGGFAGPILFTPEANLGPLLGILITGPLGVVMGGILGLTYWYFWGRMERE' A
#
# COMPACT_ATOMS: atom_id res chain seq x y z
N MET A 1 -13.52 -9.13 6.02
CA MET A 1 -13.05 -7.75 6.31
C MET A 1 -11.56 -7.70 6.67
N SER A 2 -11.05 -8.60 7.51
CA SER A 2 -9.67 -8.57 8.01
C SER A 2 -8.59 -8.54 6.91
N SER A 3 -8.76 -9.32 5.84
CA SER A 3 -7.79 -9.38 4.71
C SER A 3 -7.70 -8.07 3.92
N VAL A 4 -8.81 -7.32 3.83
CA VAL A 4 -8.87 -6.01 3.16
C VAL A 4 -8.06 -4.98 3.94
N LEU A 5 -8.30 -4.91 5.26
CA LEU A 5 -7.59 -3.99 6.15
C LEU A 5 -6.11 -4.35 6.23
N LEU A 6 -5.79 -5.64 6.35
CA LEU A 6 -4.41 -6.10 6.42
C LEU A 6 -3.66 -5.80 5.11
N GLY A 7 -4.28 -6.07 3.95
CA GLY A 7 -3.73 -5.70 2.66
C GLY A 7 -3.50 -4.21 2.52
N ALA A 8 -4.50 -3.39 2.86
CA ALA A 8 -4.42 -1.93 2.81
C ALA A 8 -3.30 -1.37 3.70
N VAL A 9 -3.17 -1.85 4.94
CA VAL A 9 -2.13 -1.40 5.87
C VAL A 9 -0.74 -1.83 5.40
N VAL A 10 -0.55 -3.10 5.03
CA VAL A 10 0.77 -3.62 4.65
C VAL A 10 1.27 -2.98 3.36
N VAL A 11 0.45 -3.00 2.30
CA VAL A 11 0.83 -2.43 1.00
C VAL A 11 0.93 -0.91 1.09
N GLY A 12 0.05 -0.26 1.85
CA GLY A 12 0.12 1.17 2.14
C GLY A 12 1.40 1.57 2.85
N PHE A 13 1.81 0.82 3.87
CA PHE A 13 3.04 1.11 4.62
C PHE A 13 4.30 0.88 3.78
N ILE A 14 4.34 -0.18 2.96
CA ILE A 14 5.44 -0.43 2.02
C ILE A 14 5.53 0.70 0.99
N GLY A 15 4.41 1.10 0.40
CA GLY A 15 4.35 2.21 -0.55
C GLY A 15 4.80 3.53 0.07
N PHE A 16 4.26 3.85 1.26
CA PHE A 16 4.64 5.02 2.05
C PHE A 16 6.15 5.02 2.33
N TYR A 17 6.70 3.94 2.87
CA TYR A 17 8.11 3.89 3.26
C TYR A 17 9.02 3.98 2.04
N GLY A 18 8.68 3.31 0.94
CA GLY A 18 9.42 3.42 -0.33
C GLY A 18 9.43 4.84 -0.89
N GLY A 19 8.28 5.51 -0.95
CA GLY A 19 8.21 6.89 -1.44
C GLY A 19 8.67 7.95 -0.45
N PHE A 20 8.76 7.63 0.84
CA PHE A 20 9.30 8.52 1.87
C PHE A 20 10.82 8.42 1.94
N ALA A 21 11.35 7.19 2.11
CA ALA A 21 12.77 6.94 2.27
C ALA A 21 13.53 6.96 0.93
N GLY A 22 12.89 6.55 -0.18
CA GLY A 22 13.52 6.53 -1.49
C GLY A 22 14.10 7.89 -1.90
N PRO A 23 13.30 8.97 -1.91
CA PRO A 23 13.81 10.30 -2.26
C PRO A 23 14.88 10.82 -1.28
N ILE A 24 14.79 10.48 0.01
CA ILE A 24 15.82 10.83 1.00
C ILE A 24 17.17 10.17 0.67
N LEU A 25 17.14 8.92 0.18
CA LEU A 25 18.34 8.13 -0.08
C LEU A 25 18.93 8.37 -1.47
N PHE A 26 18.08 8.55 -2.49
CA PHE A 26 18.50 8.58 -3.90
C PHE A 26 18.47 9.97 -4.55
N THR A 27 17.68 10.91 -4.01
CA THR A 27 17.54 12.28 -4.53
C THR A 27 17.48 13.30 -3.38
N PRO A 28 18.50 13.35 -2.50
CA PRO A 28 18.49 14.17 -1.28
C PRO A 28 18.36 15.68 -1.55
N GLU A 29 18.68 16.14 -2.75
CA GLU A 29 18.51 17.51 -3.22
C GLU A 29 17.05 17.93 -3.43
N ALA A 30 16.12 16.96 -3.50
CA ALA A 30 14.70 17.25 -3.64
C ALA A 30 14.10 17.72 -2.31
N ASN A 31 13.81 19.03 -2.20
CA ASN A 31 13.18 19.64 -1.02
C ASN A 31 11.84 19.03 -0.58
N LEU A 32 11.18 18.28 -1.48
CA LEU A 32 9.88 17.66 -1.25
C LEU A 32 9.93 16.13 -1.29
N GLY A 33 11.12 15.53 -1.17
CA GLY A 33 11.31 14.08 -1.28
C GLY A 33 10.30 13.26 -0.46
N PRO A 34 10.13 13.52 0.84
CA PRO A 34 9.21 12.75 1.69
C PRO A 34 7.72 12.88 1.31
N LEU A 35 7.31 13.94 0.60
CA LEU A 35 5.90 14.15 0.23
C LEU A 35 5.41 13.11 -0.77
N LEU A 36 6.29 12.52 -1.58
CA LEU A 36 5.94 11.41 -2.48
C LEU A 36 5.42 10.21 -1.68
N GLY A 37 6.06 9.93 -0.54
CA GLY A 37 5.65 8.94 0.46
C GLY A 37 4.25 9.22 1.01
N ILE A 38 4.06 10.44 1.50
CA ILE A 38 2.86 10.84 2.25
C ILE A 38 1.63 11.02 1.35
N LEU A 39 1.78 11.67 0.20
CA LEU A 39 0.64 12.13 -0.59
C LEU A 39 0.28 11.19 -1.75
N ILE A 40 1.23 10.37 -2.23
CA ILE A 40 1.02 9.55 -3.42
C ILE A 40 1.20 8.07 -3.09
N THR A 41 2.44 7.64 -2.85
CA THR A 41 2.79 6.21 -2.78
C THR A 41 2.16 5.50 -1.57
N GLY A 42 2.05 6.17 -0.42
CA GLY A 42 1.32 5.66 0.75
C GLY A 42 -0.17 5.46 0.48
N PRO A 43 -0.94 6.52 0.17
CA PRO A 43 -2.36 6.41 -0.15
C PRO A 43 -2.66 5.44 -1.30
N LEU A 44 -1.84 5.46 -2.36
CA LEU A 44 -2.00 4.56 -3.51
C LEU A 44 -1.73 3.10 -3.11
N GLY A 45 -0.75 2.86 -2.24
CA GLY A 45 -0.51 1.55 -1.63
C GLY A 45 -1.69 1.06 -0.78
N VAL A 46 -2.34 1.95 -0.02
CA VAL A 46 -3.55 1.62 0.77
C VAL A 46 -4.69 1.18 -0.16
N VAL A 47 -4.93 1.92 -1.23
CA VAL A 47 -5.97 1.61 -2.22
C VAL A 47 -5.69 0.26 -2.90
N MET A 48 -4.47 0.06 -3.40
CA MET A 48 -4.09 -1.21 -4.03
C MET A 48 -4.17 -2.38 -3.05
N GLY A 49 -3.69 -2.20 -1.81
CA GLY A 49 -3.76 -3.21 -0.77
C GLY A 49 -5.19 -3.58 -0.39
N GLY A 50 -6.09 -2.61 -0.34
CA GLY A 50 -7.52 -2.85 -0.14
C GLY A 50 -8.12 -3.67 -1.28
N ILE A 51 -7.81 -3.33 -2.54
CA ILE A 51 -8.26 -4.09 -3.73
C ILE A 51 -7.73 -5.53 -3.70
N LEU A 52 -6.44 -5.72 -3.38
CA LEU A 52 -5.84 -7.05 -3.28
C LEU A 52 -6.47 -7.88 -2.14
N GLY A 53 -6.72 -7.27 -0.99
CA GLY A 53 -7.39 -7.95 0.12
C GLY A 53 -8.85 -8.27 -0.17
N LEU A 54 -9.56 -7.42 -0.93
CA LEU A 54 -10.93 -7.66 -1.39
C LEU A 54 -10.99 -8.80 -2.40
N THR A 55 -10.11 -8.80 -3.38
CA THR A 55 -10.01 -9.88 -4.39
C THR A 55 -9.65 -11.19 -3.71
N TYR A 56 -8.67 -11.20 -2.81
CA TYR A 56 -8.32 -12.38 -2.01
C TYR A 56 -9.53 -12.93 -1.23
N TRP A 57 -10.24 -12.05 -0.51
CA TRP A 57 -11.45 -12.46 0.21
C TRP A 57 -12.52 -13.03 -0.71
N TYR A 58 -12.73 -12.41 -1.88
CA TYR A 58 -13.73 -12.85 -2.85
C TYR A 58 -13.41 -14.24 -3.44
N PHE A 59 -12.15 -14.50 -3.79
CA PHE A 59 -11.73 -15.79 -4.32
C PHE A 59 -11.68 -16.87 -3.23
N TRP A 60 -11.16 -16.55 -2.05
CA TRP A 60 -11.07 -17.51 -0.95
C TRP A 60 -12.45 -17.92 -0.42
N GLY A 61 -13.38 -16.97 -0.27
CA GLY A 61 -14.76 -17.25 0.18
C GLY A 61 -15.60 -18.06 -0.81
N ARG A 62 -15.11 -18.30 -2.03
CA ARG A 62 -15.72 -19.24 -2.98
C ARG A 62 -15.24 -20.69 -2.79
N MET A 63 -14.04 -20.92 -2.27
CA MET A 63 -13.50 -22.27 -2.08
C MET A 63 -14.07 -23.00 -0.85
N GLU A 64 -14.58 -22.28 0.15
CA GLU A 64 -15.23 -22.87 1.33
C GLU A 64 -16.71 -23.25 1.11
N ARG A 65 -17.25 -23.04 -0.10
CA ARG A 65 -18.67 -23.27 -0.44
C ARG A 65 -18.92 -24.42 -1.42
N GLU A 66 -17.88 -25.18 -1.76
CA GLU A 66 -17.94 -26.43 -2.54
C GLU A 66 -17.61 -27.62 -1.64
#